data_AF-A0A0W8BZA8-F1
#
_entry.id   AF-A0A0W8BZA8-F1
#
_cell.length_a   1.000
_cell.length_b   1.000
_cell.length_c   1.000
_cell.angle_alpha   90.00
_cell.angle_beta   90.00
_cell.angle_gamma   90.00
#
_symmetry.space_group_name_H-M   'P 1'
#
loop_
_entity.id
_entity.type
_entity.pdbx_description
1 polymer ?
#
loop_
_entity_poly.entity_id
_entity_poly.type
_entity_poly.pdbx_seq_one_letter_code
_entity_poly.pdbx_strand_id
1 'polypeptide(L)'
;MAENASLKRRELFAAQLDIGIRRSLDISSRNHPERRRRQTKRRAMSRKHHYVPKKEASDSFEELSAKLTADLRNHVRFMADYPVLSDDWIQMAEQIHRIGNITEMERQLPKKHDATLWECEEIALRCLRNLVEYNNYLKRMIERGPVKTETMATLEKFEHGMGLTLKNAWLHAEAVQTTDLPLLIEYIHDILIYCLERPDYLPNKKMDNCQEVTVIHFLLGLCRQLDSIDESRVMPLLAEKRIFALLAMHLSAHINLLNAADVGVGAEVLALICSTEDFDSHDDYYVDSPEAESALLSFYDDYLEEATEDLDTRKRLRPLLDAVRQLNCSRNYCPTAMISAANENSSSTYEPTVYTLLLTGMCLLLALFLLTRLLVALRNKNKLLAWSTGFYVLCLLWTGVRAAYWIIMSAQSSMRYLTLYLLYWSPTPIQFANFSLLILFYMQVLTGQEWRSKWRNVCLPLYLLLTMTMATFTVVWAFNSSNDISKAAQQGDEYDQEFSRVSDVSVQLKYSAFSFFLLSVLFGFFGWKMANVGDVSVNNYKKQSH
;
A
#
# COMPACT_ATOMS: atom_id res chain seq x y z
N MET A 1 -23.32 66.70 -6.91
CA MET A 1 -24.43 65.75 -7.18
C MET A 1 -24.10 64.30 -6.78
N ALA A 2 -22.84 63.84 -6.80
CA ALA A 2 -22.48 62.49 -6.33
C ALA A 2 -22.54 62.30 -4.80
N GLU A 3 -22.37 63.36 -4.02
CA GLU A 3 -22.32 63.28 -2.55
C GLU A 3 -23.72 63.07 -1.92
N ASN A 4 -24.75 63.71 -2.47
CA ASN A 4 -26.15 63.52 -2.06
C ASN A 4 -26.71 62.11 -2.37
N ALA A 5 -26.10 61.39 -3.32
CA ALA A 5 -26.48 60.01 -3.62
C ALA A 5 -25.91 58.99 -2.61
N SER A 6 -24.84 59.35 -1.90
CA SER A 6 -24.22 58.51 -0.85
C SER A 6 -24.95 58.64 0.49
N LEU A 7 -25.41 59.85 0.84
CA LEU A 7 -26.17 60.10 2.07
C LEU A 7 -27.54 59.41 2.02
N LYS A 8 -28.23 59.50 0.88
CA LYS A 8 -29.54 58.87 0.67
C LYS A 8 -29.48 57.34 0.70
N ARG A 9 -28.32 56.75 0.36
CA ARG A 9 -28.07 55.30 0.44
C ARG A 9 -27.81 54.84 1.88
N ARG A 10 -27.19 55.67 2.71
CA ARG A 10 -26.97 55.38 4.14
C ARG A 10 -28.26 55.48 4.97
N GLU A 11 -29.15 56.44 4.66
CA GLU A 11 -30.46 56.54 5.33
C GLU A 11 -31.41 55.38 4.97
N LEU A 12 -31.37 54.89 3.73
CA LEU A 12 -32.14 53.72 3.29
C LEU A 12 -31.66 52.42 3.96
N PHE A 13 -30.36 52.29 4.24
CA PHE A 13 -29.79 51.13 4.94
C PHE A 13 -30.11 51.16 6.45
N ALA A 14 -30.12 52.33 7.08
CA ALA A 14 -30.51 52.50 8.48
C ALA A 14 -32.01 52.21 8.71
N ALA A 15 -32.88 52.61 7.78
CA ALA A 15 -34.31 52.33 7.84
C ALA A 15 -34.65 50.83 7.64
N GLN A 16 -33.85 50.08 6.87
CA GLN A 16 -34.01 48.63 6.70
C GLN A 16 -33.56 47.83 7.92
N LEU A 17 -32.55 48.30 8.66
CA LEU A 17 -32.13 47.66 9.91
C LEU A 17 -33.16 47.83 11.04
N ASP A 18 -33.82 48.99 11.13
CA ASP A 18 -34.80 49.27 12.21
C ASP A 18 -36.12 48.49 12.04
N ILE A 19 -36.49 48.16 10.79
CA ILE A 19 -37.65 47.30 10.47
C ILE A 19 -37.35 45.82 10.79
N GLY A 20 -36.09 45.39 10.63
CA GLY A 20 -35.66 44.03 10.97
C GLY A 20 -35.65 43.75 12.48
N ILE A 21 -35.24 44.74 13.28
CA ILE A 21 -35.15 44.61 14.74
C ILE A 21 -36.56 44.60 15.38
N ARG A 22 -37.51 45.40 14.89
CA ARG A 22 -38.90 45.40 15.41
C ARG A 22 -39.67 44.11 15.13
N ARG A 23 -39.37 43.36 14.06
CA ARG A 23 -40.02 42.06 13.79
C ARG A 23 -39.51 40.92 14.69
N SER A 24 -38.31 41.03 15.24
CA SER A 24 -37.72 40.01 16.11
C SER A 24 -38.22 40.06 17.56
N LEU A 25 -38.70 41.23 18.01
CA LEU A 25 -39.19 41.43 19.39
C LEU A 25 -40.68 41.08 19.57
N ASP A 26 -41.47 40.95 18.50
CA ASP A 26 -42.91 40.69 18.58
C ASP A 26 -43.29 39.19 18.61
N ILE A 27 -42.32 38.28 18.40
CA ILE A 27 -42.55 36.83 18.36
C ILE A 27 -42.30 36.16 19.73
N SER A 28 -41.69 36.86 20.69
CA SER A 28 -41.33 36.30 22.01
C SER A 28 -42.35 36.55 23.13
N SER A 29 -43.56 37.07 22.83
CA SER A 29 -44.57 37.42 23.84
C SER A 29 -45.96 36.86 23.50
N ARG A 30 -46.15 35.54 23.61
CA ARG A 30 -47.50 34.92 23.74
C ARG A 30 -47.41 33.50 24.31
N ASN A 31 -47.20 33.40 25.62
CA ASN A 31 -47.51 32.21 26.40
C ASN A 31 -48.72 32.52 27.31
N HIS A 32 -49.84 31.84 27.11
CA HIS A 32 -50.91 31.72 28.11
C HIS A 32 -51.65 30.36 27.97
N PRO A 33 -52.29 29.86 29.05
CA PRO A 33 -52.11 28.49 29.48
C PRO A 33 -53.47 27.80 29.60
N GLU A 34 -54.00 27.26 28.51
CA GLU A 34 -55.25 26.49 28.56
C GLU A 34 -55.14 25.25 27.69
N ARG A 35 -54.55 24.19 28.24
CA ARG A 35 -54.82 22.81 27.78
C ARG A 35 -54.43 21.70 28.77
N ARG A 36 -54.23 22.03 30.04
CA ARG A 36 -54.23 21.06 31.16
C ARG A 36 -55.67 20.79 31.63
N ARG A 37 -56.48 20.08 30.84
CA ARG A 37 -57.75 19.48 31.35
C ARG A 37 -58.37 18.38 30.48
N ARG A 38 -57.59 17.73 29.62
CA ARG A 38 -58.01 16.52 28.90
C ARG A 38 -56.97 15.40 29.00
N GLN A 39 -56.48 15.19 30.21
CA GLN A 39 -56.01 13.88 30.64
C GLN A 39 -57.23 13.10 31.17
N THR A 40 -57.11 11.78 31.31
CA THR A 40 -58.08 10.88 31.98
C THR A 40 -59.42 10.61 31.29
N LYS A 41 -59.39 9.90 30.15
CA LYS A 41 -60.36 8.82 29.82
C LYS A 41 -60.01 8.19 28.47
N ARG A 42 -59.04 7.29 28.46
CA ARG A 42 -58.90 6.16 27.51
C ARG A 42 -57.69 5.34 27.91
N ARG A 43 -57.81 4.68 29.06
CA ARG A 43 -57.05 3.46 29.35
C ARG A 43 -57.77 2.29 28.69
N ALA A 44 -56.97 1.31 28.29
CA ALA A 44 -57.30 -0.06 27.93
C ALA A 44 -57.76 -0.30 26.49
N MET A 45 -56.80 -0.58 25.61
CA MET A 45 -56.70 -1.94 25.05
C MET A 45 -55.33 -2.24 24.44
N SER A 46 -54.85 -3.43 24.80
CA SER A 46 -53.98 -4.34 24.05
C SER A 46 -52.46 -4.11 24.01
N ARG A 47 -51.81 -5.08 24.66
CA ARG A 47 -50.40 -5.44 24.70
C ARG A 47 -49.84 -5.73 23.31
N LYS A 48 -48.64 -5.23 23.01
CA LYS A 48 -47.53 -5.99 22.42
C LYS A 48 -46.24 -5.17 22.52
N HIS A 49 -45.23 -5.74 23.18
CA HIS A 49 -43.88 -5.21 23.30
C HIS A 49 -43.22 -5.15 21.92
N HIS A 50 -42.72 -3.97 21.54
CA HIS A 50 -41.65 -3.83 20.56
C HIS A 50 -40.62 -2.88 21.19
N TYR A 51 -39.41 -3.40 21.42
CA TYR A 51 -38.26 -2.59 21.78
C TYR A 51 -37.95 -1.69 20.56
N VAL A 52 -38.25 -0.40 20.65
CA VAL A 52 -37.76 0.61 19.72
C VAL A 52 -36.60 1.31 20.41
N PRO A 53 -35.37 1.33 19.84
CA PRO A 53 -34.28 2.10 20.40
C PRO A 53 -34.64 3.60 20.38
N LYS A 54 -34.31 4.32 21.46
CA LYS A 54 -34.47 5.78 21.58
C LYS A 54 -33.90 6.51 20.35
N LYS A 55 -34.79 7.14 19.58
CA LYS A 55 -34.49 7.97 18.39
C LYS A 55 -34.06 9.41 18.73
N GLU A 56 -34.23 9.84 19.98
CA GLU A 56 -34.01 11.24 20.39
C GLU A 56 -32.52 11.67 20.37
N ALA A 57 -31.58 10.74 20.55
CA ALA A 57 -30.15 11.08 20.55
C ALA A 57 -29.58 11.24 19.12
N SER A 58 -30.09 10.48 18.14
CA SER A 58 -29.63 10.58 16.74
C SER A 58 -30.06 11.89 16.11
N ASP A 59 -31.28 12.33 16.38
CA ASP A 59 -31.84 13.54 15.76
C ASP A 59 -31.11 14.80 16.28
N SER A 60 -30.68 14.80 17.56
CA SER A 60 -29.88 15.89 18.13
C SER A 60 -28.45 16.00 17.56
N PHE A 61 -27.88 14.86 17.14
CA PHE A 61 -26.52 14.80 16.61
C PHE A 61 -26.48 15.28 15.16
N GLU A 62 -27.46 14.86 14.36
CA GLU A 62 -27.61 15.29 12.98
C GLU A 62 -27.92 16.80 12.89
N GLU A 63 -28.69 17.33 13.85
CA GLU A 63 -28.95 18.77 13.98
C GLU A 63 -27.69 19.57 14.35
N LEU A 64 -26.85 19.03 15.26
CA LEU A 64 -25.56 19.65 15.62
C LEU A 64 -24.59 19.67 14.43
N SER A 65 -24.47 18.54 13.72
CA SER A 65 -23.65 18.39 12.52
C SER A 65 -24.09 19.37 11.41
N ALA A 66 -25.40 19.46 11.13
CA ALA A 66 -25.96 20.38 10.15
C ALA A 66 -25.72 21.86 10.54
N LYS A 67 -25.83 22.20 11.83
CA LYS A 67 -25.56 23.55 12.33
C LYS A 67 -24.09 23.93 12.19
N LEU A 68 -23.17 23.01 12.51
CA LEU A 68 -21.73 23.20 12.32
C LEU A 68 -21.41 23.38 10.83
N THR A 69 -22.07 22.65 9.93
CA THR A 69 -21.89 22.78 8.46
C THR A 69 -22.29 24.17 7.95
N ALA A 70 -23.44 24.66 8.40
CA ALA A 70 -23.95 25.96 7.99
C ALA A 70 -23.05 27.09 8.50
N ASP A 71 -22.55 26.97 9.72
CA ASP A 71 -21.64 27.95 10.31
C ASP A 71 -20.28 27.93 9.60
N LEU A 72 -19.76 26.75 9.26
CA LEU A 72 -18.51 26.57 8.54
C LEU A 72 -18.53 27.22 7.15
N ARG A 73 -19.59 26.97 6.37
CA ARG A 73 -19.76 27.52 5.01
C ARG A 73 -19.79 29.05 5.00
N ASN A 74 -20.29 29.68 6.05
CA ASN A 74 -20.30 31.15 6.16
C ASN A 74 -18.90 31.70 6.44
N HIS A 75 -18.12 31.06 7.33
CA HIS A 75 -16.76 31.49 7.65
C HIS A 75 -15.76 31.20 6.51
N VAL A 76 -15.97 30.12 5.76
CA VAL A 76 -15.16 29.76 4.59
C VAL A 76 -15.19 30.85 3.51
N ARG A 77 -16.33 31.49 3.29
CA ARG A 77 -16.45 32.60 2.31
C ARG A 77 -15.65 33.84 2.70
N PHE A 78 -15.26 33.95 3.96
CA PHE A 78 -14.45 35.02 4.50
C PHE A 78 -12.94 34.77 4.33
N MET A 79 -12.53 33.58 3.84
CA MET A 79 -11.11 33.30 3.58
C MET A 79 -10.67 33.93 2.26
N ALA A 80 -9.79 34.92 2.37
CA ALA A 80 -9.19 35.63 1.25
C ALA A 80 -7.72 35.98 1.56
N ASP A 81 -7.00 36.40 0.53
CA ASP A 81 -5.59 36.75 0.63
C ASP A 81 -5.47 38.16 1.24
N TYR A 82 -5.47 38.22 2.57
CA TYR A 82 -5.29 39.45 3.34
C TYR A 82 -3.83 39.61 3.75
N PRO A 83 -3.26 40.83 3.71
CA PRO A 83 -1.93 41.07 4.25
C PRO A 83 -1.83 40.66 5.72
N VAL A 84 -0.77 39.92 6.07
CA VAL A 84 -0.57 39.40 7.44
C VAL A 84 -0.58 40.55 8.46
N LEU A 85 -1.36 40.38 9.53
CA LEU A 85 -1.67 41.38 10.58
C LEU A 85 -2.50 42.61 10.15
N SER A 86 -3.11 42.61 8.96
CA SER A 86 -4.18 43.58 8.67
C SER A 86 -5.41 43.31 9.54
N ASP A 87 -6.29 44.31 9.73
CA ASP A 87 -7.50 44.15 10.55
C ASP A 87 -8.40 43.01 10.06
N ASP A 88 -8.50 42.83 8.74
CA ASP A 88 -9.24 41.73 8.12
C ASP A 88 -8.54 40.38 8.35
N TRP A 89 -7.20 40.34 8.28
CA TRP A 89 -6.42 39.13 8.57
C TRP A 89 -6.56 38.69 10.03
N ILE A 90 -6.57 39.64 10.98
CA ILE A 90 -6.75 39.34 12.41
C ILE A 90 -8.15 38.75 12.65
N GLN A 91 -9.18 39.29 12.00
CA GLN A 91 -10.52 38.71 12.06
C GLN A 91 -10.54 37.30 11.46
N MET A 92 -9.90 37.11 10.31
CA MET A 92 -9.76 35.79 9.68
C MET A 92 -9.02 34.80 10.58
N ALA A 93 -7.95 35.21 11.27
CA ALA A 93 -7.19 34.39 12.21
C ALA A 93 -8.05 33.87 13.38
N GLU A 94 -8.95 34.70 13.89
CA GLU A 94 -9.90 34.28 14.94
C GLU A 94 -10.94 33.28 14.40
N GLN A 95 -11.43 33.47 13.17
CA GLN A 95 -12.38 32.54 12.56
C GLN A 95 -11.73 31.21 12.20
N ILE A 96 -10.54 31.22 11.58
CA ILE A 96 -9.84 29.98 11.20
C ILE A 96 -9.45 29.16 12.43
N HIS A 97 -9.11 29.81 13.54
CA HIS A 97 -8.89 29.12 14.81
C HIS A 97 -10.13 28.34 15.27
N ARG A 98 -11.31 28.96 15.20
CA ARG A 98 -12.59 28.29 15.53
C ARG A 98 -12.90 27.16 14.56
N ILE A 99 -12.70 27.39 13.27
CA ILE A 99 -12.88 26.37 12.23
C ILE A 99 -12.00 25.16 12.51
N GLY A 100 -10.70 25.37 12.75
CA GLY A 100 -9.74 24.31 13.09
C GLY A 100 -10.21 23.47 14.28
N ASN A 101 -10.66 24.10 15.37
CA ASN A 101 -11.18 23.39 16.53
C ASN A 101 -12.46 22.58 16.21
N ILE A 102 -13.37 23.12 15.39
CA ILE A 102 -14.57 22.41 14.94
C ILE A 102 -14.19 21.18 14.09
N THR A 103 -13.20 21.32 13.19
CA THR A 103 -12.73 20.21 12.34
C THR A 103 -12.23 19.04 13.18
N GLU A 104 -11.47 19.36 14.23
CA GLU A 104 -10.86 18.37 15.11
C GLU A 104 -11.92 17.69 15.98
N MET A 105 -12.90 18.45 16.47
CA MET A 105 -14.05 17.89 17.16
C MET A 105 -14.84 16.94 16.26
N GLU A 106 -15.13 17.32 15.01
CA GLU A 106 -15.87 16.46 14.06
C GLU A 106 -15.17 15.12 13.84
N ARG A 107 -13.84 15.14 13.71
CA ARG A 107 -13.03 13.94 13.53
C ARG A 107 -13.17 12.95 14.68
N GLN A 108 -13.34 13.44 15.90
CA GLN A 108 -13.49 12.61 17.10
C GLN A 108 -14.91 12.04 17.26
N LEU A 109 -15.88 12.49 16.45
CA LEU A 109 -17.26 12.01 16.51
C LEU A 109 -17.46 10.72 15.68
N PRO A 110 -18.26 9.75 16.16
CA PRO A 110 -18.55 8.52 15.44
C PRO A 110 -19.40 8.79 14.18
N LYS A 111 -18.82 8.57 12.99
CA LYS A 111 -19.49 8.82 11.69
C LYS A 111 -20.32 7.60 11.25
N LYS A 112 -21.56 7.83 10.78
CA LYS A 112 -22.46 6.81 10.18
C LYS A 112 -22.43 6.78 8.65
N HIS A 113 -21.92 7.83 8.01
CA HIS A 113 -21.77 7.99 6.57
C HIS A 113 -20.49 8.74 6.27
N ASP A 114 -19.84 8.44 5.13
CA ASP A 114 -18.62 9.08 4.60
C ASP A 114 -18.82 10.56 4.20
N ALA A 115 -19.95 11.16 4.56
CA ALA A 115 -20.19 12.58 4.36
C ALA A 115 -19.37 13.37 5.37
N THR A 116 -18.19 13.82 4.96
CA THR A 116 -17.51 14.90 5.67
C THR A 116 -18.23 16.21 5.35
N LEU A 117 -18.30 17.12 6.32
CA LEU A 117 -18.89 18.45 6.15
C LEU A 117 -18.19 19.31 5.08
N TRP A 118 -17.14 18.78 4.46
CA TRP A 118 -16.06 19.48 3.81
C TRP A 118 -16.08 19.25 2.30
N GLU A 119 -16.97 19.94 1.60
CA GLU A 119 -16.86 20.14 0.14
C GLU A 119 -15.76 21.20 -0.10
N CYS A 120 -14.49 20.80 -0.08
CA CYS A 120 -13.33 21.70 0.15
C CYS A 120 -12.28 21.78 -0.96
N GLU A 121 -12.64 21.44 -2.19
CA GLU A 121 -11.71 21.46 -3.33
C GLU A 121 -10.98 22.81 -3.52
N GLU A 122 -11.67 23.95 -3.36
CA GLU A 122 -11.04 25.29 -3.49
C GLU A 122 -10.39 25.83 -2.20
N ILE A 123 -10.73 25.26 -1.04
CA ILE A 123 -10.38 25.82 0.27
C ILE A 123 -8.97 25.46 0.67
N ALA A 124 -8.59 24.19 0.47
CA ALA A 124 -7.24 23.71 0.81
C ALA A 124 -6.15 24.54 0.11
N LEU A 125 -6.36 24.87 -1.17
CA LEU A 125 -5.39 25.64 -1.95
C LEU A 125 -5.25 27.10 -1.46
N ARG A 126 -6.36 27.77 -1.13
CA ARG A 126 -6.32 29.14 -0.57
C ARG A 126 -5.70 29.15 0.82
N CYS A 127 -6.02 28.15 1.64
CA CYS A 127 -5.46 27.95 2.97
C CYS A 127 -3.94 27.74 2.92
N LEU A 128 -3.45 26.92 1.98
CA LEU A 128 -2.02 26.68 1.78
C LEU A 128 -1.27 27.97 1.42
N ARG A 129 -1.78 28.77 0.48
CA ARG A 129 -1.15 30.05 0.08
C ARG A 129 -1.04 31.02 1.26
N ASN A 130 -2.12 31.16 2.03
CA ASN A 130 -2.12 32.01 3.22
C ASN A 130 -1.14 31.50 4.30
N LEU A 131 -0.99 30.17 4.44
CA LEU A 131 -0.04 29.56 5.35
C LEU A 131 1.42 29.83 4.94
N VAL A 132 1.72 29.77 3.64
CA VAL A 132 3.04 30.12 3.08
C VAL A 132 3.37 31.59 3.31
N GLU A 133 2.43 32.51 3.04
CA GLU A 133 2.63 33.94 3.29
C GLU A 133 2.87 34.23 4.79
N TYR A 134 2.08 33.59 5.65
CA TYR A 134 2.28 33.64 7.09
C TYR A 134 3.68 33.18 7.50
N ASN A 135 4.17 32.04 6.98
CA ASN A 135 5.48 31.50 7.35
C ASN A 135 6.61 32.46 6.95
N ASN A 136 6.54 32.99 5.72
CA ASN A 136 7.47 33.99 5.24
C ASN A 136 7.44 35.27 6.08
N TYR A 137 6.27 35.66 6.58
CA TYR A 137 6.13 36.79 7.49
C TYR A 137 6.72 36.50 8.88
N LEU A 138 6.41 35.34 9.45
CA LEU A 138 6.90 34.90 10.76
C LEU A 138 8.43 34.82 10.79
N LYS A 139 9.06 34.17 9.80
CA LYS A 139 10.52 34.07 9.70
C LYS A 139 11.19 35.46 9.66
N ARG A 140 10.68 36.37 8.81
CA ARG A 140 11.15 37.77 8.74
C ARG A 140 10.97 38.54 10.04
N MET A 141 9.92 38.24 10.81
CA MET A 141 9.70 38.88 12.09
C MET A 141 10.65 38.37 13.17
N ILE A 142 10.85 37.06 13.26
CA ILE A 142 11.78 36.45 14.22
C ILE A 142 13.20 36.99 14.00
N GLU A 143 13.63 37.14 12.75
CA GLU A 143 14.94 37.71 12.41
C GLU A 143 15.11 39.17 12.80
N ARG A 144 14.01 39.94 12.88
CA ARG A 144 14.04 41.36 13.27
C ARG A 144 14.08 41.57 14.78
N GLY A 145 13.92 40.51 15.58
CA GLY A 145 14.01 40.56 17.03
C GLY A 145 12.69 40.26 17.75
N PRO A 146 12.60 40.61 19.06
CA PRO A 146 11.51 40.16 19.91
C PRO A 146 10.17 40.74 19.48
N VAL A 147 9.18 39.86 19.34
CA VAL A 147 7.81 40.19 18.92
C VAL A 147 6.94 40.47 20.14
N LYS A 148 6.02 41.43 20.04
CA LYS A 148 5.02 41.69 21.08
C LYS A 148 4.16 40.44 21.33
N THR A 149 3.93 40.12 22.59
CA THR A 149 3.17 38.94 23.01
C THR A 149 1.77 38.88 22.41
N GLU A 150 1.07 40.01 22.31
CA GLU A 150 -0.27 40.08 21.70
C GLU A 150 -0.27 39.73 20.20
N THR A 151 0.78 40.17 19.48
CA THR A 151 0.97 39.84 18.07
C THR A 151 1.26 38.35 17.90
N MET A 152 2.13 37.78 18.73
CA MET A 152 2.41 36.34 18.73
C MET A 152 1.17 35.51 18.99
N ALA A 153 0.34 35.89 19.98
CA ALA A 153 -0.91 35.18 20.27
C ALA A 153 -1.88 35.17 19.07
N THR A 154 -1.89 36.22 18.27
CA THR A 154 -2.71 36.27 17.04
C THR A 154 -2.14 35.39 15.93
N LEU A 155 -0.81 35.38 15.77
CA LEU A 155 -0.11 34.52 14.83
C LEU A 155 -0.30 33.03 15.18
N GLU A 156 -0.22 32.67 16.46
CA GLU A 156 -0.43 31.30 16.96
C GLU A 156 -1.87 30.82 16.71
N LYS A 157 -2.88 31.69 16.90
CA LYS A 157 -4.28 31.34 16.60
C LYS A 157 -4.47 30.98 15.12
N PHE A 158 -3.90 31.78 14.23
CA PHE A 158 -3.93 31.51 12.80
C PHE A 158 -3.22 30.20 12.46
N GLU A 159 -1.98 30.04 12.94
CA GLU A 159 -1.16 28.84 12.73
C GLU A 159 -1.90 27.57 13.15
N HIS A 160 -2.42 27.57 14.37
CA HIS A 160 -3.14 26.46 14.95
C HIS A 160 -4.42 26.13 14.17
N GLY A 161 -5.23 27.15 13.86
CA GLY A 161 -6.48 26.98 13.14
C GLY A 161 -6.28 26.45 11.72
N MET A 162 -5.33 27.05 11.00
CA MET A 162 -5.00 26.68 9.63
C MET A 162 -4.36 25.28 9.58
N GLY A 163 -3.45 24.99 10.51
CA GLY A 163 -2.81 23.69 10.65
C GLY A 163 -3.81 22.55 10.84
N LEU A 164 -4.75 22.69 11.79
CA LEU A 164 -5.80 21.70 12.02
C LEU A 164 -6.73 21.54 10.82
N THR A 165 -7.14 22.65 10.22
CA THR A 165 -8.06 22.63 9.06
C THR A 165 -7.44 21.87 7.89
N LEU A 166 -6.18 22.16 7.54
CA LEU A 166 -5.48 21.48 6.45
C LEU A 166 -5.13 20.03 6.77
N LYS A 167 -4.69 19.74 8.01
CA LYS A 167 -4.42 18.39 8.49
C LYS A 167 -5.63 17.48 8.32
N ASN A 168 -6.82 17.98 8.63
CA ASN A 168 -8.06 17.21 8.49
C ASN A 168 -8.57 17.18 7.05
N ALA A 169 -8.35 18.23 6.25
CA ALA A 169 -8.73 18.25 4.83
C ALA A 169 -7.94 17.21 4.01
N TRP A 170 -6.63 17.11 4.18
CA TRP A 170 -5.77 16.21 3.40
C TRP A 170 -5.84 14.73 3.80
N LEU A 171 -6.74 14.36 4.72
CA LEU A 171 -7.14 12.97 4.88
C LEU A 171 -8.08 12.49 3.76
N HIS A 172 -8.60 13.41 2.94
CA HIS A 172 -9.51 13.12 1.83
C HIS A 172 -8.81 13.24 0.48
N ALA A 173 -8.98 12.22 -0.37
CA ALA A 173 -8.36 12.16 -1.70
C ALA A 173 -8.75 13.38 -2.56
N GLU A 174 -10.02 13.82 -2.52
CA GLU A 174 -10.48 14.93 -3.35
C GLU A 174 -9.73 16.24 -3.03
N ALA A 175 -9.50 16.51 -1.75
CA ALA A 175 -8.76 17.70 -1.32
C ALA A 175 -7.28 17.63 -1.74
N VAL A 176 -6.67 16.46 -1.69
CA VAL A 176 -5.27 16.28 -2.13
C VAL A 176 -5.15 16.43 -3.66
N GLN A 177 -6.13 15.94 -4.42
CA GLN A 177 -6.15 16.04 -5.89
C GLN A 177 -6.19 17.48 -6.40
N THR A 178 -6.88 18.39 -5.69
CA THR A 178 -6.99 19.81 -6.06
C THR A 178 -5.93 20.69 -5.41
N THR A 179 -5.10 20.14 -4.54
CA THR A 179 -4.00 20.86 -3.90
C THR A 179 -2.82 21.06 -4.86
N ASP A 180 -2.17 22.21 -4.73
CA ASP A 180 -0.91 22.50 -5.40
C ASP A 180 0.23 21.71 -4.69
N LEU A 181 0.47 20.48 -5.16
CA LEU A 181 1.42 19.55 -4.56
C LEU A 181 2.87 20.11 -4.52
N PRO A 182 3.41 20.73 -5.60
CA PRO A 182 4.71 21.37 -5.53
C PRO A 182 4.81 22.42 -4.42
N LEU A 183 3.80 23.30 -4.29
CA LEU A 183 3.79 24.33 -3.26
C LEU A 183 3.71 23.73 -1.85
N LEU A 184 2.94 22.67 -1.66
CA LEU A 184 2.83 21.97 -0.37
C LEU A 184 4.17 21.35 0.02
N ILE A 185 4.82 20.65 -0.91
CA ILE A 185 6.09 19.96 -0.64
C ILE A 185 7.22 20.98 -0.41
N GLU A 186 7.25 22.08 -1.17
CA GLU A 186 8.18 23.19 -0.93
C GLU A 186 7.96 23.83 0.45
N TYR A 187 6.70 24.05 0.84
CA TYR A 187 6.38 24.56 2.17
C TYR A 187 6.87 23.62 3.29
N ILE A 188 6.65 22.31 3.15
CA ILE A 188 7.11 21.31 4.14
C ILE A 188 8.64 21.30 4.22
N HIS A 189 9.31 21.27 3.07
CA HIS A 189 10.77 21.37 2.97
C HIS A 189 11.31 22.59 3.71
N ASP A 190 10.72 23.76 3.49
CA ASP A 190 11.16 25.02 4.10
C ASP A 190 10.98 25.06 5.62
N ILE A 191 10.03 24.31 6.16
CA ILE A 191 9.84 24.18 7.61
C ILE A 191 10.88 23.21 8.18
N LEU A 192 11.06 22.04 7.57
CA LEU A 192 12.01 21.02 8.05
C LEU A 192 13.46 21.53 8.01
N ILE A 193 13.88 22.14 6.90
CA ILE A 193 15.23 22.74 6.79
C ILE A 193 15.42 23.84 7.84
N TYR A 194 14.44 24.72 8.02
CA TYR A 194 14.57 25.81 8.98
C TYR A 194 14.78 25.31 10.42
N CYS A 195 14.13 24.19 10.80
CA CYS A 195 14.34 23.55 12.10
C CYS A 195 15.76 22.99 12.24
N LEU A 196 16.27 22.33 11.21
CA LEU A 196 17.60 21.73 11.21
C LEU A 196 18.71 22.79 11.18
N GLU A 197 18.54 23.88 10.43
CA GLU A 197 19.49 24.99 10.36
C GLU A 197 19.51 25.85 11.64
N ARG A 198 18.44 25.80 12.44
CA ARG A 198 18.31 26.58 13.70
C ARG A 198 17.90 25.67 14.87
N PRO A 199 18.84 24.91 15.45
CA PRO A 199 18.54 23.97 16.54
C PRO A 199 17.89 24.62 17.78
N ASP A 200 18.22 25.89 18.05
CA ASP A 200 17.66 26.64 19.19
C ASP A 200 16.23 27.15 18.97
N TYR A 201 15.66 26.96 17.77
CA TYR A 201 14.34 27.47 17.43
C TYR A 201 13.21 26.71 18.14
N LEU A 202 13.20 25.38 18.04
CA LEU A 202 12.14 24.53 18.59
C LEU A 202 12.05 24.55 20.13
N PRO A 203 13.17 24.45 20.90
CA PRO A 203 13.09 24.46 22.36
C PRO A 203 12.40 25.69 22.96
N ASN A 204 12.39 26.82 22.23
CA ASN A 204 11.81 28.08 22.66
C ASN A 204 10.38 28.32 22.12
N LYS A 205 9.88 27.41 21.27
CA LYS A 205 8.56 27.51 20.64
C LYS A 205 7.55 26.61 21.35
N LYS A 206 6.28 27.02 21.34
CA LYS A 206 5.18 26.18 21.80
C LYS A 206 4.88 25.10 20.75
N MET A 207 4.96 23.83 21.13
CA MET A 207 4.84 22.69 20.20
C MET A 207 3.40 22.27 19.85
N ASP A 208 2.39 22.79 20.55
CA ASP A 208 1.00 22.37 20.35
C ASP A 208 0.43 22.79 18.98
N ASN A 209 0.36 21.85 18.04
CA ASN A 209 -0.16 22.05 16.68
C ASN A 209 0.50 23.23 15.94
N CYS A 210 1.79 23.45 16.17
CA CYS A 210 2.59 24.39 15.38
C CYS A 210 2.92 23.81 14.00
N GLN A 211 3.48 24.63 13.11
CA GLN A 211 3.84 24.22 11.75
C GLN A 211 4.80 23.04 11.72
N GLU A 212 5.77 23.01 12.62
CA GLU A 212 6.83 22.00 12.66
C GLU A 212 6.27 20.61 13.01
N VAL A 213 5.15 20.55 13.74
CA VAL A 213 4.43 19.30 14.03
C VAL A 213 3.37 18.99 12.98
N THR A 214 2.67 20.00 12.48
CA THR A 214 1.56 19.82 11.53
C THR A 214 2.05 19.41 10.13
N VAL A 215 3.26 19.81 9.71
CA VAL A 215 3.84 19.35 8.44
C VAL A 215 4.04 17.83 8.39
N ILE A 216 4.33 17.17 9.52
CA ILE A 216 4.42 15.71 9.61
C ILE A 216 3.05 15.08 9.29
N HIS A 217 1.97 15.71 9.76
CA HIS A 217 0.62 15.25 9.49
C HIS A 217 0.15 15.57 8.07
N PHE A 218 0.65 16.65 7.47
CA PHE A 218 0.40 16.97 6.06
C PHE A 218 1.03 15.89 5.17
N LEU A 219 2.26 15.48 5.48
CA LEU A 219 2.91 14.36 4.81
C LEU A 219 2.12 13.07 4.99
N LEU A 220 1.59 12.79 6.19
CA LEU A 220 0.75 11.62 6.41
C LEU A 220 -0.52 11.63 5.54
N GLY A 221 -1.22 12.77 5.49
CA GLY A 221 -2.39 12.93 4.62
C GLY A 221 -2.06 12.67 3.16
N LEU A 222 -0.97 13.26 2.68
CA LEU A 222 -0.47 13.05 1.32
C LEU A 222 -0.09 11.59 1.03
N CYS A 223 0.73 10.98 1.90
CA CYS A 223 1.25 9.62 1.71
C CYS A 223 0.16 8.56 1.77
N ARG A 224 -0.88 8.75 2.60
CA ARG A 224 -2.04 7.83 2.66
C ARG A 224 -2.89 7.86 1.39
N GLN A 225 -2.76 8.89 0.57
CA GLN A 225 -3.54 9.07 -0.65
C GLN A 225 -2.74 8.77 -1.91
N LEU A 226 -1.48 8.28 -1.82
CA LEU A 226 -0.62 7.99 -2.97
C LEU A 226 -1.30 7.08 -4.00
N ASP A 227 -1.95 6.01 -3.56
CA ASP A 227 -2.71 5.09 -4.42
C ASP A 227 -3.83 5.78 -5.21
N SER A 228 -4.40 6.86 -4.64
CA SER A 228 -5.56 7.56 -5.22
C SER A 228 -5.19 8.73 -6.14
N ILE A 229 -3.99 9.30 -5.99
CA ILE A 229 -3.54 10.50 -6.72
C ILE A 229 -2.42 10.22 -7.73
N ASP A 230 -1.97 8.96 -7.82
CA ASP A 230 -0.82 8.46 -8.57
C ASP A 230 0.52 8.86 -7.93
N GLU A 231 1.28 7.84 -7.52
CA GLU A 231 2.60 7.94 -6.90
C GLU A 231 3.57 8.80 -7.74
N SER A 232 3.50 8.67 -9.07
CA SER A 232 4.38 9.37 -10.01
C SER A 232 4.27 10.89 -9.96
N ARG A 233 3.19 11.43 -9.37
CA ARG A 233 2.99 12.88 -9.19
C ARG A 233 3.62 13.42 -7.91
N VAL A 234 3.89 12.56 -6.94
CA VAL A 234 4.32 12.96 -5.58
C VAL A 234 5.77 12.55 -5.33
N MET A 235 6.14 11.31 -5.60
CA MET A 235 7.45 10.77 -5.25
C MET A 235 8.62 11.55 -5.86
N PRO A 236 8.59 11.96 -7.15
CA PRO A 236 9.66 12.79 -7.71
C PRO A 236 9.86 14.12 -6.95
N LEU A 237 8.78 14.72 -6.45
CA LEU A 237 8.84 15.96 -5.67
C LEU A 237 9.41 15.71 -4.26
N LEU A 238 9.08 14.57 -3.64
CA LEU A 238 9.64 14.17 -2.35
C LEU A 238 11.14 13.89 -2.45
N ALA A 239 11.59 13.22 -3.53
CA ALA A 239 12.99 12.99 -3.83
C ALA A 239 13.73 14.31 -4.11
N GLU A 240 13.22 15.14 -5.03
CA GLU A 240 13.83 16.43 -5.39
C GLU A 240 14.03 17.33 -4.16
N LYS A 241 13.05 17.37 -3.26
CA LYS A 241 13.09 18.17 -2.02
C LYS A 241 13.65 17.41 -0.82
N ARG A 242 14.24 16.22 -1.02
CA ARG A 242 14.89 15.43 0.05
C ARG A 242 14.00 15.22 1.28
N ILE A 243 12.68 15.12 1.10
CA ILE A 243 11.71 15.13 2.21
C ILE A 243 11.94 13.97 3.16
N PHE A 244 12.25 12.79 2.62
CA PHE A 244 12.53 11.60 3.43
C PHE A 244 13.71 11.81 4.38
N ALA A 245 14.86 12.24 3.85
CA ALA A 245 16.06 12.55 4.62
C ALA A 245 15.79 13.67 5.66
N LEU A 246 15.14 14.76 5.25
CA LEU A 246 14.82 15.88 6.13
C LEU A 246 13.89 15.48 7.27
N LEU A 247 12.88 14.63 7.00
CA LEU A 247 11.98 14.13 8.02
C LEU A 247 12.70 13.21 9.00
N ALA A 248 13.55 12.29 8.51
CA ALA A 248 14.34 11.41 9.38
C ALA A 248 15.27 12.21 10.31
N MET A 249 15.98 13.20 9.76
CA MET A 249 16.82 14.11 10.55
C MET A 249 16.00 14.92 11.56
N HIS A 250 14.83 15.43 11.17
CA HIS A 250 13.96 16.19 12.07
C HIS A 250 13.45 15.34 13.24
N LEU A 251 13.01 14.11 12.97
CA LEU A 251 12.53 13.18 13.99
C LEU A 251 13.65 12.78 14.95
N SER A 252 14.83 12.44 14.43
CA SER A 252 16.00 12.09 15.25
C SER A 252 16.46 13.27 16.11
N ALA A 253 16.61 14.47 15.54
CA ALA A 253 17.12 15.63 16.26
C ALA A 253 16.18 16.17 17.35
N HIS A 254 14.86 15.95 17.19
CA HIS A 254 13.85 16.60 18.03
C HIS A 254 12.91 15.60 18.74
N ILE A 255 13.31 14.34 18.83
CA ILE A 255 12.49 13.25 19.40
C ILE A 255 12.00 13.56 20.83
N ASN A 256 12.84 14.24 21.63
CA ASN A 256 12.53 14.60 23.01
C ASN A 256 11.60 15.83 23.15
N LEU A 257 11.41 16.58 22.07
CA LEU A 257 10.54 17.77 22.03
C LEU A 257 9.16 17.44 21.46
N LEU A 258 9.08 16.43 20.59
CA LEU A 258 7.85 15.97 19.96
C LEU A 258 7.07 15.02 20.88
N ASN A 259 5.75 15.01 20.78
CA ASN A 259 4.97 14.00 21.49
C ASN A 259 5.13 12.63 20.82
N ALA A 260 5.09 11.54 21.59
CA ALA A 260 5.22 10.18 21.06
C ALA A 260 4.21 9.86 19.95
N ALA A 261 2.99 10.43 20.01
CA ALA A 261 2.00 10.27 18.96
C ALA A 261 2.44 10.92 17.63
N ASP A 262 3.06 12.10 17.70
CA ASP A 262 3.54 12.84 16.52
C ASP A 262 4.78 12.16 15.92
N VAL A 263 5.67 11.64 16.77
CA VAL A 263 6.82 10.82 16.34
C VAL A 263 6.35 9.54 15.65
N GLY A 264 5.32 8.88 16.18
CA GLY A 264 4.70 7.71 15.55
C GLY A 264 4.06 8.01 14.19
N VAL A 265 3.47 9.19 14.02
CA VAL A 265 2.99 9.66 12.71
C VAL A 265 4.16 9.87 11.74
N GLY A 266 5.27 10.46 12.20
CA GLY A 266 6.49 10.60 11.39
C GLY A 266 7.07 9.26 10.95
N ALA A 267 7.13 8.28 11.85
CA ALA A 267 7.56 6.91 11.50
C ALA A 267 6.62 6.26 10.48
N GLU A 268 5.31 6.47 10.58
CA GLU A 268 4.33 5.99 9.61
C GLU A 268 4.53 6.63 8.23
N VAL A 269 4.82 7.94 8.17
CA VAL A 269 5.14 8.63 6.92
C VAL A 269 6.38 8.03 6.25
N LEU A 270 7.47 7.86 7.01
CA LEU A 270 8.69 7.23 6.47
C LEU A 270 8.41 5.81 5.97
N ALA A 271 7.62 5.02 6.71
CA ALA A 271 7.23 3.68 6.28
C ALA A 271 6.35 3.67 5.02
N LEU A 272 5.44 4.64 4.86
CA LEU A 272 4.64 4.78 3.65
C LEU A 272 5.52 5.11 2.45
N ILE A 273 6.49 6.02 2.59
CA ILE A 273 7.46 6.34 1.53
C ILE A 273 8.28 5.08 1.19
N CYS A 274 8.81 4.34 2.17
CA CYS A 274 9.53 3.09 1.93
C CYS A 274 8.68 1.97 1.29
N SER A 275 7.35 2.08 1.33
CA SER A 275 6.45 1.07 0.74
C SER A 275 6.14 1.31 -0.74
N THR A 276 6.61 2.43 -1.28
CA THR A 276 6.36 2.84 -2.67
C THR A 276 7.28 2.13 -3.66
N GLU A 277 6.84 1.98 -4.90
CA GLU A 277 7.65 1.37 -5.96
C GLU A 277 8.86 2.25 -6.33
N ASP A 278 8.72 3.58 -6.23
CA ASP A 278 9.79 4.52 -6.52
C ASP A 278 10.91 4.47 -5.48
N PHE A 279 10.58 4.29 -4.19
CA PHE A 279 11.60 4.09 -3.15
C PHE A 279 12.33 2.76 -3.32
N ASP A 280 11.62 1.66 -3.62
CA ASP A 280 12.25 0.35 -3.85
C ASP A 280 13.18 0.36 -5.06
N SER A 281 12.89 1.22 -6.06
CA SER A 281 13.70 1.37 -7.27
C SER A 281 14.87 2.36 -7.14
N HIS A 282 14.77 3.36 -6.25
CA HIS A 282 15.69 4.50 -6.17
C HIS A 282 15.94 4.93 -4.71
N ASP A 283 16.26 3.97 -3.83
CA ASP A 283 16.47 4.21 -2.40
C ASP A 283 17.60 5.21 -2.12
N ASP A 284 18.61 5.23 -2.99
CA ASP A 284 19.74 6.17 -3.00
C ASP A 284 19.34 7.64 -3.17
N TYR A 285 18.19 7.93 -3.79
CA TYR A 285 17.66 9.29 -3.90
C TYR A 285 17.00 9.77 -2.60
N TYR A 286 16.58 8.85 -1.73
CA TYR A 286 15.91 9.16 -0.48
C TYR A 286 16.86 9.13 0.71
N VAL A 287 17.81 8.19 0.72
CA VAL A 287 18.93 8.10 1.68
C VAL A 287 20.20 8.64 1.01
N ASP A 288 20.17 9.93 0.72
CA ASP A 288 21.13 10.58 -0.19
C ASP A 288 22.44 11.04 0.47
N SER A 289 22.55 10.89 1.79
CA SER A 289 23.65 11.45 2.57
C SER A 289 23.94 10.64 3.84
N PRO A 290 25.20 10.63 4.32
CA PRO A 290 25.57 9.93 5.55
C PRO A 290 24.88 10.53 6.78
N GLU A 291 24.51 11.81 6.73
CA GLU A 291 23.70 12.46 7.76
C GLU A 291 22.29 11.85 7.83
N ALA A 292 21.65 11.59 6.68
CA ALA A 292 20.35 10.95 6.62
C ALA A 292 20.42 9.49 7.11
N GLU A 293 21.44 8.74 6.71
CA GLU A 293 21.70 7.38 7.20
C GLU A 293 21.89 7.37 8.73
N SER A 294 22.74 8.25 9.25
CA SER A 294 22.99 8.35 10.69
C SER A 294 21.73 8.75 11.48
N ALA A 295 20.90 9.63 10.92
CA ALA A 295 19.64 10.02 11.54
C ALA A 295 18.64 8.87 11.59
N LEU A 296 18.52 8.07 10.53
CA LEU A 296 17.65 6.88 10.50
C LEU A 296 18.10 5.83 11.53
N LEU A 297 19.41 5.62 11.66
CA LEU A 297 19.96 4.69 12.65
C LEU A 297 19.74 5.17 14.08
N SER A 298 20.01 6.45 14.36
CA SER A 298 19.70 7.05 15.67
C SER A 298 18.21 6.95 15.98
N PHE A 299 17.35 7.26 15.00
CA PHE A 299 15.91 7.16 15.17
C PHE A 299 15.43 5.72 15.42
N TYR A 300 16.13 4.74 14.85
CA TYR A 300 15.86 3.34 15.13
C TYR A 300 16.12 2.99 16.59
N ASP A 301 17.29 3.35 17.10
CA ASP A 301 17.72 3.09 18.48
C ASP A 301 16.86 3.87 19.49
N ASP A 302 16.51 5.13 19.18
CA ASP A 302 15.83 6.04 20.11
C ASP A 302 14.30 5.83 20.19
N TYR A 303 13.67 5.22 19.17
CA TYR A 303 12.20 5.06 19.14
C TYR A 303 11.70 3.79 18.47
N LEU A 304 12.22 3.41 17.29
CA LEU A 304 11.63 2.29 16.54
C LEU A 304 11.80 0.95 17.26
N GLU A 305 12.91 0.73 17.99
CA GLU A 305 13.11 -0.51 18.74
C GLU A 305 11.99 -0.73 19.77
N GLU A 306 11.71 0.27 20.62
CA GLU A 306 10.64 0.22 21.63
C GLU A 306 9.25 0.20 20.98
N ALA A 307 8.99 1.10 20.02
CA ALA A 307 7.67 1.22 19.38
C ALA A 307 7.24 -0.05 18.63
N THR A 308 8.21 -0.87 18.19
CA THR A 308 7.94 -2.12 17.46
C THR A 308 7.83 -3.34 18.36
N GLU A 309 7.85 -3.21 19.69
CA GLU A 309 7.43 -4.29 20.60
C GLU A 309 5.96 -4.66 20.35
N ASP A 310 5.12 -3.67 20.03
CA ASP A 310 3.74 -3.90 19.60
C ASP A 310 3.70 -4.51 18.18
N LEU A 311 3.01 -5.65 18.06
CA LEU A 311 2.98 -6.43 16.83
C LEU A 311 2.30 -5.68 15.67
N ASP A 312 1.25 -4.92 15.96
CA ASP A 312 0.50 -4.21 14.92
C ASP A 312 1.26 -2.97 14.44
N THR A 313 1.92 -2.25 15.35
CA THR A 313 2.85 -1.17 15.01
C THR A 313 4.03 -1.70 14.19
N ARG A 314 4.61 -2.85 14.57
CA ARG A 314 5.70 -3.50 13.80
C ARG A 314 5.27 -3.86 12.38
N LYS A 315 4.06 -4.36 12.17
CA LYS A 315 3.55 -4.67 10.82
C LYS A 315 3.42 -3.40 9.98
N ARG A 316 2.90 -2.32 10.55
CA ARG A 316 2.71 -1.04 9.87
C ARG A 316 4.05 -0.38 9.48
N LEU A 317 5.06 -0.48 10.35
CA LEU A 317 6.38 0.12 10.13
C LEU A 317 7.36 -0.79 9.37
N ARG A 318 6.93 -1.98 8.95
CA ARG A 318 7.81 -2.99 8.35
C ARG A 318 8.64 -2.48 7.17
N PRO A 319 8.11 -1.72 6.21
CA PRO A 319 8.91 -1.21 5.09
C PRO A 319 10.11 -0.37 5.55
N LEU A 320 9.89 0.52 6.53
CA LEU A 320 10.95 1.32 7.13
C LEU A 320 11.99 0.46 7.86
N LEU A 321 11.54 -0.55 8.62
CA LEU A 321 12.45 -1.45 9.35
C LEU A 321 13.32 -2.26 8.39
N ASP A 322 12.77 -2.68 7.25
CA ASP A 322 13.50 -3.42 6.24
C ASP A 322 14.55 -2.52 5.55
N ALA A 323 14.23 -1.25 5.26
CA ALA A 323 15.19 -0.26 4.77
C ALA A 323 16.33 0.02 5.77
N VAL A 324 16.02 0.23 7.06
CA VAL A 324 17.03 0.45 8.11
C VAL A 324 17.96 -0.76 8.28
N ARG A 325 17.44 -1.99 8.15
CA ARG A 325 18.25 -3.20 8.19
C ARG A 325 19.24 -3.30 7.04
N GLN A 326 18.84 -2.91 5.83
CA GLN A 326 19.73 -2.89 4.67
C GLN A 326 20.91 -1.93 4.91
N LEU A 327 20.65 -0.73 5.46
CA LEU A 327 21.71 0.23 5.82
C LEU A 327 22.69 -0.35 6.86
N ASN A 328 22.17 -1.00 7.91
CA ASN A 328 22.99 -1.67 8.93
C ASN A 328 23.84 -2.81 8.36
N CYS A 329 23.34 -3.55 7.38
CA CYS A 329 24.14 -4.55 6.67
C CYS A 329 25.27 -3.87 5.91
N SER A 330 24.98 -2.88 5.06
CA SER A 330 25.96 -2.18 4.22
C SER A 330 27.12 -1.55 5.03
N ARG A 331 26.84 -0.97 6.20
CA ARG A 331 27.86 -0.37 7.08
C ARG A 331 28.86 -1.38 7.65
N ASN A 332 28.44 -2.63 7.86
CA ASN A 332 29.31 -3.70 8.36
C ASN A 332 30.19 -4.32 7.26
N TYR A 333 30.03 -3.94 5.99
CA TYR A 333 30.76 -4.46 4.82
C TYR A 333 31.77 -3.46 4.18
N CYS A 334 32.46 -2.62 4.95
CA CYS A 334 33.57 -1.77 4.44
C CYS A 334 34.97 -2.46 4.58
N PRO A 335 35.93 -2.27 3.64
CA PRO A 335 36.92 -3.28 3.27
C PRO A 335 38.22 -3.18 4.10
N THR A 336 38.20 -3.74 5.30
CA THR A 336 39.45 -4.12 6.01
C THR A 336 39.38 -5.52 6.61
N ALA A 337 38.19 -6.13 6.61
CA ALA A 337 37.93 -7.48 7.08
C ALA A 337 37.99 -8.55 5.98
N MET A 338 38.35 -8.21 4.73
CA MET A 338 38.36 -9.15 3.60
C MET A 338 39.44 -10.24 3.67
N ILE A 339 40.39 -10.16 4.61
CA ILE A 339 41.41 -11.20 4.82
C ILE A 339 41.06 -12.14 6.00
N SER A 340 40.17 -11.73 6.92
CA SER A 340 39.77 -12.56 8.06
C SER A 340 38.40 -13.23 7.90
N ALA A 341 37.47 -12.65 7.14
CA ALA A 341 36.12 -13.20 6.97
C ALA A 341 36.04 -14.43 6.04
N ALA A 342 37.11 -14.74 5.29
CA ALA A 342 37.19 -15.96 4.50
C ALA A 342 37.29 -17.24 5.36
N ASN A 343 37.46 -17.11 6.69
CA ASN A 343 37.66 -18.24 7.60
C ASN A 343 36.59 -18.38 8.71
N GLU A 344 35.55 -17.54 8.75
CA GLU A 344 34.47 -17.64 9.76
C GLU A 344 33.07 -17.91 9.20
N ASN A 345 32.89 -17.99 7.88
CA ASN A 345 31.65 -18.50 7.28
C ASN A 345 31.61 -20.03 7.25
N SER A 346 31.52 -20.64 8.43
CA SER A 346 31.10 -22.03 8.56
C SER A 346 30.30 -22.25 9.85
N SER A 347 28.99 -22.02 9.77
CA SER A 347 27.92 -22.77 10.47
C SER A 347 26.68 -21.91 10.79
N SER A 348 26.13 -21.16 9.82
CA SER A 348 24.70 -20.86 9.91
C SER A 348 23.95 -22.16 9.60
N THR A 349 23.61 -22.87 10.67
CA THR A 349 22.78 -24.07 10.59
C THR A 349 21.41 -23.59 10.12
N TYR A 350 21.07 -23.86 8.87
CA TYR A 350 19.77 -23.53 8.29
C TYR A 350 18.71 -24.31 9.08
N GLU A 351 18.09 -23.68 10.08
CA GLU A 351 17.00 -24.29 10.85
C GLU A 351 15.86 -24.61 9.86
N PRO A 352 15.55 -25.89 9.61
CA PRO A 352 14.55 -26.25 8.62
C PRO A 352 13.18 -25.75 9.12
N THR A 353 12.58 -24.82 8.38
CA THR A 353 11.24 -24.33 8.70
C THR A 353 10.26 -25.52 8.82
N VAL A 354 9.29 -25.42 9.73
CA VAL A 354 8.25 -26.46 9.94
C VAL A 354 7.58 -26.86 8.62
N TYR A 355 7.44 -25.92 7.69
CA TYR A 355 6.91 -26.15 6.35
C TYR A 355 7.78 -27.06 5.49
N THR A 356 9.11 -26.90 5.52
CA THR A 356 10.06 -27.75 4.77
C THR A 356 9.98 -29.21 5.24
N LEU A 357 9.91 -29.43 6.55
CA LEU A 357 9.79 -30.77 7.14
C LEU A 357 8.43 -31.41 6.79
N LEU A 358 7.34 -30.65 6.93
CA LEU A 358 5.99 -31.11 6.58
C LEU A 358 5.90 -31.50 5.10
N LEU A 359 6.42 -30.67 4.21
CA LEU A 359 6.35 -30.90 2.77
C LEU A 359 7.23 -32.08 2.34
N THR A 360 8.41 -32.25 2.97
CA THR A 360 9.25 -33.44 2.79
C THR A 360 8.49 -34.70 3.20
N GLY A 361 7.85 -34.69 4.38
CA GLY A 361 7.03 -35.79 4.87
C GLY A 361 5.89 -36.15 3.93
N MET A 362 5.16 -35.16 3.42
CA MET A 362 4.08 -35.37 2.44
C MET A 362 4.60 -35.97 1.12
N CYS A 363 5.73 -35.49 0.60
CA CYS A 363 6.33 -36.04 -0.62
C CYS A 363 6.77 -37.51 -0.45
N LEU A 364 7.37 -37.86 0.70
CA LEU A 364 7.78 -39.24 0.99
C LEU A 364 6.59 -40.19 1.16
N LEU A 365 5.53 -39.76 1.85
CA LEU A 365 4.29 -40.54 1.98
C LEU A 365 3.64 -40.78 0.62
N LEU A 366 3.59 -39.75 -0.23
CA LEU A 366 3.05 -39.88 -1.58
C LEU A 366 3.91 -40.81 -2.44
N ALA A 367 5.24 -40.71 -2.36
CA ALA A 367 6.16 -41.61 -3.07
C ALA A 367 5.97 -43.07 -2.63
N LEU A 368 5.81 -43.32 -1.31
CA LEU A 368 5.53 -44.65 -0.77
C LEU A 368 4.19 -45.20 -1.27
N PHE A 369 3.14 -44.36 -1.29
CA PHE A 369 1.84 -44.74 -1.84
C PHE A 369 1.92 -45.09 -3.33
N LEU A 370 2.63 -44.29 -4.13
CA LEU A 370 2.80 -44.56 -5.56
C LEU A 370 3.63 -45.81 -5.81
N LEU A 371 4.68 -46.04 -5.02
CA LEU A 371 5.52 -47.24 -5.11
C LEU A 371 4.72 -48.50 -4.79
N THR A 372 3.92 -48.49 -3.73
CA THR A 372 3.05 -49.64 -3.39
C THR A 372 2.03 -49.93 -4.49
N ARG A 373 1.41 -48.90 -5.08
CA ARG A 373 0.50 -49.05 -6.23
C ARG A 373 1.20 -49.63 -7.45
N LEU A 374 2.41 -49.16 -7.77
CA LEU A 374 3.20 -49.67 -8.88
C LEU A 374 3.59 -51.14 -8.66
N LEU A 375 4.04 -51.52 -7.46
CA LEU A 375 4.38 -52.90 -7.11
C LEU A 375 3.17 -53.83 -7.20
N VAL A 376 1.98 -53.39 -6.75
CA VAL A 376 0.73 -54.16 -6.90
C VAL A 376 0.38 -54.32 -8.39
N ALA A 377 0.53 -53.26 -9.19
CA ALA A 377 0.27 -53.33 -10.63
C ALA A 377 1.21 -54.32 -11.33
N LEU A 378 2.50 -54.34 -10.96
CA LEU A 378 3.49 -55.29 -11.50
C LEU A 378 3.20 -56.73 -11.05
N ARG A 379 2.84 -56.93 -9.77
CA ARG A 379 2.49 -58.25 -9.22
C ARG A 379 1.26 -58.86 -9.90
N ASN A 380 0.30 -58.04 -10.30
CA ASN A 380 -0.91 -58.47 -11.01
C ASN A 380 -0.67 -58.79 -12.50
N LYS A 381 0.60 -58.90 -12.95
CA LYS A 381 0.99 -59.14 -14.35
C LYS A 381 0.37 -58.14 -15.34
N ASN A 382 0.15 -56.90 -14.92
CA ASN A 382 -0.22 -55.86 -15.86
C ASN A 382 0.89 -55.72 -16.91
N LYS A 383 0.49 -55.54 -18.17
CA LYS A 383 1.45 -55.30 -19.26
C LYS A 383 2.31 -54.09 -18.88
N LEU A 384 3.64 -54.21 -18.97
CA LEU A 384 4.57 -53.10 -18.66
C LEU A 384 4.29 -51.83 -19.48
N LEU A 385 3.61 -51.99 -20.63
CA LEU A 385 3.15 -50.92 -21.52
C LEU A 385 1.71 -50.44 -21.23
N ALA A 386 1.15 -50.75 -20.07
CA ALA A 386 -0.14 -50.20 -19.66
C ALA A 386 0.00 -48.71 -19.28
N TRP A 387 -0.98 -47.89 -19.67
CA TRP A 387 -1.00 -46.45 -19.35
C TRP A 387 -0.90 -46.16 -17.86
N SER A 388 -1.52 -47.00 -17.03
CA SER A 388 -1.44 -46.90 -15.57
C SER A 388 -0.01 -47.07 -15.06
N THR A 389 0.76 -48.01 -15.62
CA THR A 389 2.18 -48.20 -15.29
C THR A 389 2.99 -46.97 -15.67
N GLY A 390 2.79 -46.42 -16.87
CA GLY A 390 3.45 -45.18 -17.31
C GLY A 390 3.13 -43.99 -16.40
N PHE A 391 1.87 -43.83 -16.02
CA PHE A 391 1.43 -42.77 -15.10
C PHE A 391 2.07 -42.90 -13.71
N TYR A 392 2.11 -44.11 -13.14
CA TYR A 392 2.73 -44.33 -11.85
C TYR A 392 4.24 -44.07 -11.88
N VAL A 393 4.94 -44.45 -12.96
CA VAL A 393 6.38 -44.20 -13.11
C VAL A 393 6.68 -42.70 -13.19
N LEU A 394 5.91 -41.94 -13.97
CA LEU A 394 6.10 -40.48 -14.08
C LEU A 394 5.75 -39.75 -12.78
N CYS A 395 4.68 -40.15 -12.08
CA CYS A 395 4.36 -39.62 -10.75
C CYS A 395 5.44 -39.95 -9.71
N LEU A 396 6.02 -41.15 -9.77
CA LEU A 396 7.14 -41.53 -8.89
C LEU A 396 8.39 -40.71 -9.20
N LEU A 397 8.68 -40.46 -10.47
CA LEU A 397 9.80 -39.60 -10.89
C LEU A 397 9.61 -38.16 -10.39
N TRP A 398 8.42 -37.59 -10.55
CA TRP A 398 8.09 -36.25 -10.08
C TRP A 398 8.25 -36.12 -8.56
N THR A 399 7.66 -37.07 -7.82
CA THR A 399 7.72 -37.08 -6.35
C THR A 399 9.14 -37.32 -5.84
N GLY A 400 9.92 -38.16 -6.52
CA GLY A 400 11.33 -38.39 -6.22
C GLY A 400 12.18 -37.13 -6.36
N VAL A 401 12.02 -36.38 -7.47
CA VAL A 401 12.72 -35.11 -7.69
C VAL A 401 12.33 -34.08 -6.62
N ARG A 402 11.03 -33.95 -6.30
CA ARG A 402 10.55 -33.02 -5.27
C ARG A 402 11.04 -33.40 -3.87
N ALA A 403 11.03 -34.69 -3.51
CA ALA A 403 11.56 -35.16 -2.24
C ALA A 403 13.08 -34.89 -2.15
N ALA A 404 13.82 -35.16 -3.24
CA ALA A 404 15.26 -34.86 -3.29
C ALA A 404 15.54 -33.36 -3.13
N TYR A 405 14.76 -32.48 -3.76
CA TYR A 405 14.86 -31.04 -3.59
C TYR A 405 14.74 -30.63 -2.11
N TRP A 406 13.69 -31.07 -1.41
CA TRP A 406 13.48 -30.68 -0.02
C TRP A 406 14.46 -31.34 0.96
N ILE A 407 14.86 -32.58 0.71
CA ILE A 407 15.89 -33.27 1.52
C ILE A 407 17.24 -32.57 1.37
N ILE A 408 17.65 -32.23 0.15
CA ILE A 408 18.95 -31.59 -0.08
C ILE A 408 18.92 -30.15 0.47
N MET A 409 17.80 -29.43 0.31
CA MET A 409 17.60 -28.10 0.91
C MET A 409 17.65 -28.13 2.45
N SER A 410 17.21 -29.22 3.08
CA SER A 410 17.27 -29.36 4.55
C SER A 410 18.58 -29.95 5.08
N ALA A 411 19.36 -30.64 4.23
CA ALA A 411 20.57 -31.37 4.64
C ALA A 411 21.88 -30.69 4.26
N GLN A 412 21.91 -29.78 3.29
CA GLN A 412 23.13 -29.15 2.80
C GLN A 412 23.13 -27.63 3.03
N SER A 413 24.22 -27.12 3.63
CA SER A 413 24.47 -25.69 3.82
C SER A 413 24.84 -24.96 2.52
N SER A 414 25.24 -25.69 1.47
CA SER A 414 25.60 -25.12 0.18
C SER A 414 25.28 -26.09 -0.96
N MET A 415 24.31 -25.73 -1.82
CA MET A 415 24.03 -26.46 -3.07
C MET A 415 24.74 -25.81 -4.25
N ARG A 416 25.26 -26.63 -5.17
CA ARG A 416 25.69 -26.13 -6.49
C ARG A 416 24.48 -25.56 -7.22
N TYR A 417 24.60 -24.36 -7.80
CA TYR A 417 23.50 -23.70 -8.53
C TYR A 417 22.88 -24.59 -9.60
N LEU A 418 23.69 -25.30 -10.40
CA LEU A 418 23.18 -26.26 -11.38
C LEU A 418 22.24 -27.30 -10.75
N THR A 419 22.60 -27.82 -9.58
CA THR A 419 21.78 -28.80 -8.84
C THR A 419 20.48 -28.17 -8.35
N LEU A 420 20.52 -26.92 -7.87
CA LEU A 420 19.34 -26.16 -7.46
C LEU A 420 18.38 -25.94 -8.65
N TYR A 421 18.88 -25.42 -9.77
CA TYR A 421 18.07 -25.17 -10.97
C TYR A 421 17.47 -26.46 -11.53
N LEU A 422 18.25 -27.55 -11.61
CA LEU A 422 17.73 -28.83 -12.08
C LEU A 422 16.65 -29.39 -11.14
N LEU A 423 16.86 -29.38 -9.83
CA LEU A 423 15.88 -29.92 -8.88
C LEU A 423 14.61 -29.07 -8.78
N TYR A 424 14.72 -27.75 -8.93
CA TYR A 424 13.59 -26.84 -8.89
C TYR A 424 12.73 -26.91 -10.16
N TRP A 425 13.37 -26.96 -11.35
CA TRP A 425 12.68 -26.84 -12.64
C TRP A 425 12.35 -28.17 -13.33
N SER A 426 13.10 -29.26 -13.07
CA SER A 426 12.79 -30.57 -13.66
C SER A 426 11.43 -31.18 -13.30
N PRO A 427 10.75 -30.84 -12.18
CA PRO A 427 9.37 -31.26 -11.95
C PRO A 427 8.39 -30.80 -13.04
N THR A 428 8.63 -29.66 -13.68
CA THR A 428 7.74 -29.07 -14.69
C THR A 428 7.58 -29.94 -15.94
N PRO A 429 8.65 -30.36 -16.66
CA PRO A 429 8.52 -31.26 -17.80
C PRO A 429 7.95 -32.64 -17.42
N ILE A 430 8.20 -33.13 -16.20
CA ILE A 430 7.61 -34.39 -15.72
C ILE A 430 6.10 -34.25 -15.52
N GLN A 431 5.65 -33.14 -14.94
CA GLN A 431 4.23 -32.84 -14.76
C GLN A 431 3.53 -32.69 -16.12
N PHE A 432 4.17 -32.02 -17.08
CA PHE A 432 3.70 -31.94 -18.46
C PHE A 432 3.55 -33.32 -19.12
N ALA A 433 4.56 -34.18 -18.97
CA ALA A 433 4.54 -35.54 -19.46
C ALA A 433 3.34 -36.33 -18.90
N ASN A 434 3.04 -36.13 -17.61
CA ASN A 434 1.91 -36.76 -16.93
C ASN A 434 0.55 -36.31 -17.47
N PHE A 435 0.33 -35.01 -17.61
CA PHE A 435 -0.94 -34.49 -18.15
C PHE A 435 -1.15 -34.92 -19.60
N SER A 436 -0.10 -34.87 -20.41
CA SER A 436 -0.18 -35.27 -21.81
C SER A 436 -0.42 -36.78 -21.98
N LEU A 437 0.10 -37.61 -21.04
CA LEU A 437 -0.20 -39.06 -21.01
C LEU A 437 -1.69 -39.33 -20.75
N LEU A 438 -2.33 -38.55 -19.88
CA LEU A 438 -3.76 -38.64 -19.61
C LEU A 438 -4.60 -38.35 -20.86
N ILE A 439 -4.20 -37.35 -21.66
CA ILE A 439 -4.86 -37.02 -22.92
C ILE A 439 -4.75 -38.16 -23.93
N LEU A 440 -3.57 -38.80 -24.04
CA LEU A 440 -3.38 -39.97 -24.89
C LEU A 440 -4.27 -41.14 -24.46
N PHE A 441 -4.43 -41.33 -23.15
CA PHE A 441 -5.36 -42.33 -22.62
C PHE A 441 -6.81 -42.04 -23.04
N TYR A 442 -7.29 -40.80 -22.89
CA TYR A 442 -8.63 -40.41 -23.33
C TYR A 442 -8.80 -40.58 -24.85
N MET A 443 -7.80 -40.20 -25.64
CA MET A 443 -7.77 -40.42 -27.09
C MET A 443 -7.91 -41.89 -27.46
N GLN A 444 -7.20 -42.80 -26.76
CA GLN A 444 -7.35 -44.23 -26.98
C GLN A 444 -8.78 -44.70 -26.66
N VAL A 445 -9.37 -44.21 -25.56
CA VAL A 445 -10.73 -44.59 -25.15
C VAL A 445 -11.76 -44.11 -26.18
N LEU A 446 -11.60 -42.90 -26.72
CA LEU A 446 -12.53 -42.31 -27.68
C LEU A 446 -12.40 -42.89 -29.11
N THR A 447 -11.19 -43.17 -29.58
CA THR A 447 -10.94 -43.58 -30.98
C THR A 447 -10.94 -45.11 -31.18
N GLY A 448 -10.90 -45.90 -30.10
CA GLY A 448 -11.11 -47.34 -30.14
C GLY A 448 -10.15 -48.11 -31.07
N GLN A 449 -10.67 -48.68 -32.17
CA GLN A 449 -9.85 -49.44 -33.12
C GLN A 449 -8.93 -48.55 -33.97
N GLU A 450 -9.33 -47.32 -34.29
CA GLU A 450 -8.50 -46.39 -35.07
C GLU A 450 -7.22 -45.99 -34.33
N TRP A 451 -7.24 -46.06 -33.00
CA TRP A 451 -6.04 -45.89 -32.18
C TRP A 451 -4.95 -46.87 -32.59
N ARG A 452 -5.30 -48.17 -32.73
CA ARG A 452 -4.32 -49.22 -33.00
C ARG A 452 -3.79 -49.20 -34.43
N SER A 453 -4.62 -48.80 -35.40
CA SER A 453 -4.26 -48.83 -36.82
C SER A 453 -3.48 -47.60 -37.29
N LYS A 454 -3.82 -46.41 -36.77
CA LYS A 454 -3.31 -45.14 -37.32
C LYS A 454 -2.77 -44.21 -36.23
N TRP A 455 -3.56 -43.92 -35.21
CA TRP A 455 -3.25 -42.81 -34.29
C TRP A 455 -2.13 -43.12 -33.31
N ARG A 456 -1.94 -44.38 -32.90
CA ARG A 456 -0.81 -44.76 -32.03
C ARG A 456 0.54 -44.41 -32.65
N ASN A 457 0.69 -44.60 -33.96
CA ASN A 457 1.94 -44.33 -34.67
C ASN A 457 2.19 -42.85 -34.92
N VAL A 458 1.20 -41.98 -34.68
CA VAL A 458 1.32 -40.52 -34.84
C VAL A 458 1.42 -39.86 -33.47
N CYS A 459 0.49 -40.15 -32.57
CA CYS A 459 0.38 -39.49 -31.27
C CYS A 459 1.48 -39.92 -30.29
N LEU A 460 1.92 -41.19 -30.31
CA LEU A 460 2.96 -41.66 -29.39
C LEU A 460 4.35 -41.05 -29.72
N PRO A 461 4.82 -41.05 -30.98
CA PRO A 461 6.07 -40.36 -31.32
C PRO A 461 6.00 -38.85 -31.09
N LEU A 462 4.86 -38.22 -31.38
CA LEU A 462 4.67 -36.79 -31.13
C LEU A 462 4.75 -36.45 -29.63
N TYR A 463 4.11 -37.25 -28.78
CA TYR A 463 4.20 -37.11 -27.32
C TYR A 463 5.63 -37.27 -26.82
N LEU A 464 6.35 -38.30 -27.29
CA LEU A 464 7.74 -38.52 -26.90
C LEU A 464 8.63 -37.36 -27.37
N LEU A 465 8.46 -36.91 -28.62
CA LEU A 465 9.20 -35.78 -29.17
C LEU A 465 8.99 -34.51 -28.34
N LEU A 466 7.74 -34.17 -28.03
CA LEU A 466 7.41 -32.94 -27.28
C LEU A 466 7.90 -33.02 -25.84
N THR A 467 7.72 -34.16 -25.18
CA THR A 467 8.17 -34.36 -23.79
C THR A 467 9.70 -34.34 -23.70
N MET A 468 10.39 -35.01 -24.63
CA MET A 468 11.86 -35.01 -24.67
C MET A 468 12.42 -33.65 -25.06
N THR A 469 11.76 -32.92 -25.96
CA THR A 469 12.14 -31.54 -26.30
C THR A 469 12.03 -30.65 -25.07
N MET A 470 10.92 -30.70 -24.32
CA MET A 470 10.75 -29.94 -23.08
C MET A 470 11.81 -30.30 -22.03
N ALA A 471 12.04 -31.60 -21.79
CA ALA A 471 13.05 -32.03 -20.82
C ALA A 471 14.47 -31.60 -21.21
N THR A 472 14.84 -31.79 -22.49
CA THR A 472 16.15 -31.35 -23.02
C THR A 472 16.30 -29.85 -22.89
N PHE A 473 15.24 -29.10 -23.18
CA PHE A 473 15.21 -27.65 -23.09
C PHE A 473 15.39 -27.16 -21.64
N THR A 474 14.71 -27.77 -20.67
CA THR A 474 14.89 -27.47 -19.23
C THR A 474 16.32 -27.75 -18.78
N VAL A 475 16.94 -28.84 -19.26
CA VAL A 475 18.33 -29.18 -18.95
C VAL A 475 19.30 -28.18 -19.56
N VAL A 476 19.18 -27.90 -20.87
CA VAL A 476 20.04 -26.92 -21.57
C VAL A 476 19.93 -25.54 -20.92
N TRP A 477 18.72 -25.13 -20.54
CA TRP A 477 18.49 -23.88 -19.83
C TRP A 477 19.19 -23.86 -18.47
N ALA A 478 19.00 -24.90 -17.64
CA ALA A 478 19.67 -24.99 -16.34
C ALA A 478 21.20 -24.95 -16.47
N PHE A 479 21.76 -25.58 -17.52
CA PHE A 479 23.18 -25.49 -17.82
C PHE A 479 23.62 -24.09 -18.26
N ASN A 480 22.87 -23.44 -19.16
CA ASN A 480 23.22 -22.11 -19.65
C ASN A 480 23.16 -21.06 -18.52
N SER A 481 22.07 -21.07 -17.74
CA SER A 481 21.92 -20.22 -16.57
C SER A 481 22.99 -20.47 -15.51
N SER A 482 23.44 -21.72 -15.33
CA SER A 482 24.54 -22.02 -14.40
C SER A 482 25.91 -21.53 -14.87
N ASN A 483 26.13 -21.39 -16.19
CA ASN A 483 27.39 -20.96 -16.76
C ASN A 483 27.51 -19.43 -16.83
N ASP A 484 26.43 -18.69 -17.06
CA ASP A 484 26.45 -17.21 -17.07
C ASP A 484 26.73 -16.61 -15.68
N ILE A 485 26.37 -17.32 -14.61
CA ILE A 485 26.69 -16.91 -13.23
C ILE A 485 28.20 -16.86 -12.96
N SER A 486 29.03 -17.60 -13.72
CA SER A 486 30.50 -17.47 -13.59
C SER A 486 31.04 -16.12 -14.07
N LYS A 487 30.28 -15.39 -14.91
CA LYS A 487 30.54 -13.99 -15.27
C LYS A 487 29.89 -13.03 -14.27
N ALA A 488 28.73 -13.38 -13.71
CA ALA A 488 28.10 -12.65 -12.61
C ALA A 488 28.99 -12.58 -11.36
N ALA A 489 29.74 -13.64 -11.05
CA ALA A 489 30.70 -13.62 -9.95
C ALA A 489 31.89 -12.65 -10.16
N GLN A 490 32.10 -12.20 -11.41
CA GLN A 490 33.13 -11.22 -11.78
C GLN A 490 32.59 -9.77 -11.82
N GLN A 491 31.26 -9.60 -11.86
CA GLN A 491 30.53 -8.34 -11.75
C GLN A 491 29.58 -8.47 -10.56
N GLY A 492 30.11 -8.26 -9.35
CA GLY A 492 29.35 -8.41 -8.11
C GLY A 492 28.10 -7.55 -8.06
N ASP A 493 27.07 -8.08 -7.39
CA ASP A 493 25.87 -7.42 -6.85
C ASP A 493 24.90 -6.69 -7.79
N GLU A 494 25.04 -6.75 -9.12
CA GLU A 494 24.01 -6.24 -10.05
C GLU A 494 22.91 -7.27 -10.40
N TYR A 495 23.03 -8.53 -9.96
CA TYR A 495 22.16 -9.60 -10.47
C TYR A 495 20.75 -9.64 -9.87
N ASP A 496 20.54 -9.01 -8.72
CA ASP A 496 19.24 -9.01 -8.03
C ASP A 496 18.45 -7.69 -8.18
N GLN A 497 19.06 -6.61 -8.67
CA GLN A 497 18.41 -5.28 -8.76
C GLN A 497 17.72 -4.96 -10.10
N GLU A 498 17.89 -5.76 -11.15
CA GLU A 498 17.27 -5.50 -12.46
C GLU A 498 16.50 -6.72 -13.00
N PHE A 499 15.51 -7.22 -12.26
CA PHE A 499 14.65 -8.34 -12.69
C PHE A 499 13.92 -8.07 -14.03
N SER A 500 13.87 -6.83 -14.53
CA SER A 500 13.25 -6.46 -15.82
C SER A 500 14.26 -6.17 -16.95
N ARG A 501 15.54 -5.93 -16.63
CA ARG A 501 16.57 -5.53 -17.62
C ARG A 501 17.63 -6.58 -17.92
N VAL A 502 17.76 -7.61 -17.07
CA VAL A 502 18.67 -8.73 -17.35
C VAL A 502 18.11 -9.57 -18.51
N SER A 503 18.96 -9.89 -19.50
CA SER A 503 18.62 -10.75 -20.62
C SER A 503 17.94 -12.06 -20.19
N ASP A 504 18.24 -12.55 -18.98
CA ASP A 504 17.73 -13.76 -18.36
C ASP A 504 16.21 -13.76 -18.07
N VAL A 505 15.59 -12.63 -17.73
CA VAL A 505 14.12 -12.59 -17.54
C VAL A 505 13.40 -12.49 -18.89
N SER A 506 13.96 -11.76 -19.86
CA SER A 506 13.45 -11.81 -21.24
C SER A 506 13.54 -13.23 -21.82
N VAL A 507 14.61 -13.93 -21.48
CA VAL A 507 14.91 -15.30 -21.89
C VAL A 507 13.98 -16.27 -21.16
N GLN A 508 13.75 -16.11 -19.85
CA GLN A 508 12.76 -16.86 -19.06
C GLN A 508 11.32 -16.64 -19.54
N LEU A 509 10.94 -15.42 -19.90
CA LEU A 509 9.64 -15.08 -20.49
C LEU A 509 9.49 -15.69 -21.88
N LYS A 510 10.52 -15.61 -22.74
CA LYS A 510 10.56 -16.29 -24.04
C LYS A 510 10.46 -17.82 -23.88
N TYR A 511 11.10 -18.38 -22.86
CA TYR A 511 11.08 -19.82 -22.57
C TYR A 511 9.76 -20.30 -21.99
N SER A 512 9.16 -19.52 -21.09
CA SER A 512 7.82 -19.77 -20.59
C SER A 512 6.81 -19.66 -21.72
N ALA A 513 6.90 -18.61 -22.56
CA ALA A 513 6.04 -18.42 -23.73
C ALA A 513 6.17 -19.58 -24.73
N PHE A 514 7.38 -20.05 -25.03
CA PHE A 514 7.59 -21.21 -25.90
C PHE A 514 7.00 -22.48 -25.29
N SER A 515 7.16 -22.67 -23.98
CA SER A 515 6.60 -23.82 -23.26
C SER A 515 5.07 -23.80 -23.27
N PHE A 516 4.46 -22.64 -23.02
CA PHE A 516 3.02 -22.42 -23.13
C PHE A 516 2.50 -22.55 -24.56
N PHE A 517 3.29 -22.15 -25.56
CA PHE A 517 2.94 -22.33 -26.97
C PHE A 517 2.88 -23.82 -27.34
N LEU A 518 3.91 -24.60 -27.00
CA LEU A 518 3.92 -26.05 -27.22
C LEU A 518 2.75 -26.74 -26.48
N LEU A 519 2.46 -26.30 -25.25
CA LEU A 519 1.31 -26.76 -24.46
C LEU A 519 -0.01 -26.44 -25.17
N SER A 520 -0.16 -25.22 -25.67
CA SER A 520 -1.36 -24.75 -26.36
C SER A 520 -1.56 -25.48 -27.70
N VAL A 521 -0.48 -25.79 -28.43
CA VAL A 521 -0.53 -26.59 -29.66
C VAL A 521 -0.96 -28.02 -29.35
N LEU A 522 -0.44 -28.63 -28.29
CA LEU A 522 -0.80 -29.99 -27.90
C LEU A 522 -2.26 -30.08 -27.43
N PHE A 523 -2.70 -29.16 -26.58
CA PHE A 523 -4.11 -29.08 -26.16
C PHE A 523 -5.04 -28.70 -27.30
N GLY A 524 -4.63 -27.79 -28.17
CA GLY A 524 -5.40 -27.37 -29.35
C GLY A 524 -5.57 -28.53 -30.34
N PHE A 525 -4.50 -29.24 -30.67
CA PHE A 525 -4.54 -30.38 -31.58
C PHE A 525 -5.38 -31.54 -31.01
N PHE A 526 -5.14 -31.92 -29.75
CA PHE A 526 -5.90 -33.00 -29.12
C PHE A 526 -7.33 -32.61 -28.78
N GLY A 527 -7.58 -31.36 -28.37
CA GLY A 527 -8.91 -30.81 -28.12
C GLY A 527 -9.76 -30.71 -29.39
N TRP A 528 -9.19 -30.15 -30.47
CA TRP A 528 -9.83 -30.13 -31.80
C TRP A 528 -10.18 -31.54 -32.27
N LYS A 529 -9.27 -32.50 -32.08
CA LYS A 529 -9.54 -33.88 -32.47
C LYS A 529 -10.64 -34.51 -31.61
N MET A 530 -10.63 -34.33 -30.29
CA MET A 530 -11.69 -34.80 -29.40
C MET A 530 -13.06 -34.22 -29.79
N ALA A 531 -13.12 -32.93 -30.13
CA ALA A 531 -14.35 -32.28 -30.60
C ALA A 531 -14.87 -32.91 -31.91
N ASN A 532 -13.98 -33.19 -32.87
CA ASN A 532 -14.35 -33.72 -34.18
C ASN A 532 -14.52 -35.25 -34.24
N VAL A 533 -14.17 -35.98 -33.18
CA VAL A 533 -14.47 -37.43 -33.09
C VAL A 533 -15.98 -37.66 -32.90
N GLY A 534 -16.70 -36.72 -32.27
CA GLY A 534 -18.16 -36.77 -32.13
C GLY A 534 -18.92 -36.76 -33.47
N ASP A 535 -18.48 -35.96 -34.43
CA ASP A 535 -19.14 -35.83 -35.74
C ASP A 535 -18.99 -37.09 -36.62
N VAL A 536 -17.91 -37.84 -36.46
CA VAL A 536 -17.67 -39.09 -37.21
C VAL A 536 -18.55 -40.23 -36.66
N SER A 537 -18.73 -40.31 -35.34
CA SER A 537 -19.62 -41.31 -34.73
C SER A 537 -21.10 -41.07 -35.08
N VAL A 538 -21.56 -39.82 -35.13
CA VAL A 538 -22.95 -39.49 -35.51
C VAL A 538 -23.21 -39.77 -36.99
N ASN A 539 -22.23 -39.51 -37.87
CA ASN A 539 -22.36 -39.82 -39.30
C ASN A 539 -22.28 -41.33 -39.60
N ASN A 540 -21.51 -42.12 -38.85
CA ASN A 540 -21.49 -43.58 -39.02
C ASN A 540 -22.78 -44.25 -38.52
N TYR A 541 -23.42 -43.73 -37.48
CA TYR A 541 -24.77 -44.20 -37.08
C TYR A 541 -25.83 -43.90 -38.14
N LYS A 542 -25.78 -42.72 -38.79
CA LYS A 542 -26.68 -42.38 -39.92
C LYS A 542 -26.43 -43.21 -41.18
N LYS A 543 -25.21 -43.71 -41.39
CA LYS A 543 -24.86 -44.53 -42.56
C LYS A 543 -25.20 -46.03 -42.40
N GLN A 544 -25.42 -46.50 -41.18
CA GLN A 544 -25.91 -47.87 -40.91
C GLN A 544 -27.44 -47.94 -40.82
N SER A 545 -28.14 -46.81 -40.77
CA SER A 545 -29.60 -46.72 -40.78
C SER A 545 -30.19 -46.41 -42.17
N HIS A 546 -29.40 -46.54 -43.24
CA HIS A 546 -29.84 -46.40 -44.63
C HIS A 546 -29.44 -47.59 -45.47
#